data_AF-A0A7Z9X0G7-F1
#
_entry.id   AF-A0A7Z9X0G7-F1
#
_cell.length_a   1.000
_cell.length_b   1.000
_cell.length_c   1.000
_cell.angle_alpha   90.00
_cell.angle_beta   90.00
_cell.angle_gamma   90.00
#
_symmetry.space_group_name_H-M   'P 1'
#
loop_
_entity.id
_entity.type
_entity.pdbx_description
1 polymer ?
#
loop_
_entity_poly.entity_id
_entity_poly.type
_entity_poly.pdbx_seq_one_letter_code
_entity_poly.pdbx_strand_id
1 'polypeptide(L)'
;MIVAVGEKSVDFPLLKAKTSTEKVTDISYEITPFDTNKESYNITNAKKIYGEDTPLKDVQLSKIIPLRDDNNRSVSGENRAVKIDIHTAYLFDRLKGINAQHKKRFLVLDLSLENLLKAQKVVVLEDGSKHPSSWLNKSNDSYKTIEAIPTYKIPNLKRHLFVRVNNEHEIPFESITWALEKPLVEVDEYQLLVEPKTKKEGVLAFVVPNQPIKSLSLHLYDTAYGHLDIPIIGKLKRTRQEIEKLPQKGFTKLGENFALKIESEVLQEQIGETKAKEEAIFNILDITLESKVNALLKIDPTKRIFLKIQSKKGDYIIPTHPITTALPMGLYKNIALTPGSKN
;
A
#
# COMPACT_ATOMS: atom_id res chain seq x y z
N MET A 1 39.64 -30.79 7.60
CA MET A 1 40.71 -30.52 6.62
C MET A 1 40.75 -29.02 6.40
N ILE A 2 41.90 -28.40 6.61
CA ILE A 2 42.12 -26.94 6.71
C ILE A 2 42.13 -26.31 5.31
N VAL A 3 41.49 -25.15 5.14
CA VAL A 3 42.07 -23.97 4.48
C VAL A 3 41.51 -22.70 5.12
N ALA A 4 42.39 -21.92 5.75
CA ALA A 4 42.15 -20.52 6.10
C ALA A 4 42.58 -19.63 4.93
N VAL A 5 41.81 -18.59 4.63
CA VAL A 5 42.24 -17.46 3.79
C VAL A 5 41.91 -16.19 4.56
N GLY A 6 42.94 -15.38 4.80
CA GLY A 6 42.96 -14.32 5.80
C GLY A 6 41.99 -13.16 5.57
N GLU A 7 41.47 -12.64 6.67
CA GLU A 7 40.74 -11.38 6.70
C GLU A 7 41.72 -10.23 6.88
N LYS A 8 41.87 -9.40 5.84
CA LYS A 8 42.25 -7.99 6.04
C LYS A 8 41.02 -7.33 6.67
N SER A 9 41.10 -6.94 7.94
CA SER A 9 40.08 -6.07 8.52
C SER A 9 40.13 -4.73 7.79
N VAL A 10 38.98 -4.31 7.27
CA VAL A 10 38.74 -2.93 6.86
C VAL A 10 37.81 -2.37 7.90
N ASP A 11 38.29 -1.40 8.67
CA ASP A 11 37.45 -0.61 9.58
C ASP A 11 36.45 0.18 8.73
N PHE A 12 35.21 -0.32 8.68
CA PHE A 12 34.10 0.49 8.20
C PHE A 12 33.77 1.51 9.29
N PRO A 13 33.64 2.81 8.96
CA PRO A 13 33.14 3.77 9.93
C PRO A 13 31.78 3.29 10.40
N LEU A 14 31.66 3.06 11.72
CA LEU A 14 30.39 2.84 12.38
C LEU A 14 29.44 3.95 11.93
N LEU A 15 28.40 3.58 11.17
CA LEU A 15 27.29 4.46 10.89
C LEU A 15 26.72 4.84 12.26
N LYS A 16 27.01 6.05 12.70
CA LYS A 16 26.30 6.67 13.83
C LYS A 16 24.83 6.65 13.44
N ALA A 17 24.11 5.68 13.97
CA ALA A 17 22.66 5.73 14.00
C ALA A 17 22.33 7.09 14.63
N LYS A 18 21.77 8.01 13.84
CA LYS A 18 20.99 9.09 14.43
C LYS A 18 19.82 8.39 15.10
N THR A 19 19.99 8.07 16.37
CA THR A 19 18.92 7.80 17.31
C THR A 19 18.16 9.11 17.49
N SER A 20 17.39 9.51 16.48
CA SER A 20 16.20 10.30 16.77
C SER A 20 15.16 9.29 17.25
N THR A 21 15.22 8.97 18.54
CA THR A 21 14.02 8.61 19.28
C THR A 21 13.16 9.86 19.36
N GLU A 22 12.59 10.29 18.23
CA GLU A 22 11.44 11.17 18.29
C GLU A 22 10.34 10.33 18.93
N LYS A 23 10.01 10.68 20.17
CA LYS A 23 8.79 10.21 20.81
C LYS A 23 7.66 10.56 19.84
N VAL A 24 7.05 9.54 19.25
CA VAL A 24 5.78 9.70 18.54
C VAL A 24 4.74 9.99 19.63
N THR A 25 4.54 11.28 19.88
CA THR A 25 3.49 11.82 20.75
C THR A 25 2.16 11.74 20.02
N ASP A 26 1.11 11.43 20.79
CA ASP A 26 -0.24 11.22 20.28
C ASP A 26 -0.70 12.44 19.49
N ILE A 27 -0.97 12.27 18.19
CA ILE A 27 -1.53 13.33 17.34
C ILE A 27 -2.90 13.70 17.91
N SER A 28 -3.04 14.97 18.35
CA SER A 28 -4.34 15.53 18.71
C SER A 28 -5.22 15.65 17.46
N TYR A 29 -6.44 15.10 17.50
CA TYR A 29 -7.44 15.27 16.46
C TYR A 29 -8.76 15.71 17.08
N GLU A 30 -9.42 16.68 16.47
CA GLU A 30 -10.77 17.07 16.84
C GLU A 30 -11.78 16.25 16.00
N ILE A 31 -12.75 15.64 16.67
CA ILE A 31 -13.90 15.02 16.01
C ILE A 31 -14.98 16.10 15.89
N THR A 32 -15.17 16.66 14.70
CA THR A 32 -16.36 17.48 14.43
C THR A 32 -17.54 16.54 14.10
N PRO A 33 -18.65 16.57 14.86
CA PRO A 33 -19.87 15.86 14.49
C PRO A 33 -20.39 16.33 13.14
N PHE A 34 -21.07 15.44 12.41
CA PHE A 34 -21.78 15.82 11.19
C PHE A 34 -22.91 16.79 11.56
N ASP A 35 -22.78 18.06 11.17
CA ASP A 35 -23.88 19.01 11.27
C ASP A 35 -24.92 18.68 10.20
N THR A 36 -26.06 18.16 10.66
CA THR A 36 -27.22 17.90 9.82
C THR A 36 -27.84 19.19 9.25
N ASN A 37 -27.43 20.37 9.73
CA ASN A 37 -27.92 21.68 9.28
C ASN A 37 -27.06 22.36 8.20
N LYS A 38 -26.10 21.65 7.57
CA LYS A 38 -25.27 22.15 6.46
C LYS A 38 -24.25 23.25 6.80
N GLU A 39 -24.14 23.75 8.03
CA GLU A 39 -23.18 24.82 8.36
C GLU A 39 -21.75 24.30 8.54
N SER A 40 -21.57 23.07 9.04
CA SER A 40 -20.25 22.43 9.15
C SER A 40 -19.78 21.71 7.88
N TYR A 41 -20.61 21.65 6.84
CA TYR A 41 -20.24 21.07 5.55
C TYR A 41 -19.40 22.09 4.78
N ASN A 42 -18.07 21.98 4.88
CA ASN A 42 -17.17 22.81 4.09
C ASN A 42 -17.22 22.36 2.61
N ILE A 43 -18.24 22.83 1.89
CA ILE A 43 -18.48 22.62 0.46
C ILE A 43 -17.20 22.89 -0.34
N THR A 44 -16.42 23.90 0.05
CA THR A 44 -15.21 24.32 -0.68
C THR A 44 -14.11 23.25 -0.64
N ASN A 45 -13.86 22.63 0.51
CA ASN A 45 -12.87 21.55 0.63
C ASN A 45 -13.38 20.24 0.02
N ALA A 46 -14.68 20.00 0.15
CA ALA A 46 -15.33 18.79 -0.33
C ALA A 46 -15.43 18.80 -1.89
N LYS A 47 -15.75 19.94 -2.52
CA LYS A 47 -15.72 20.14 -3.98
C LYS A 47 -14.34 19.89 -4.60
N LYS A 48 -13.24 20.09 -3.87
CA LYS A 48 -11.89 19.76 -4.38
C LYS A 48 -11.68 18.25 -4.59
N ILE A 49 -12.49 17.41 -3.96
CA ILE A 49 -12.38 15.95 -4.05
C ILE A 49 -13.31 15.40 -5.12
N TYR A 50 -14.56 15.86 -5.16
CA TYR A 50 -15.61 15.29 -6.01
C TYR A 50 -16.24 16.28 -7.01
N GLY A 51 -15.77 17.51 -7.08
CA GLY A 51 -16.21 18.50 -8.08
C GLY A 51 -17.65 18.93 -7.88
N GLU A 52 -18.43 18.85 -8.96
CA GLU A 52 -19.84 19.27 -9.00
C GLU A 52 -20.83 18.14 -8.63
N ASP A 53 -20.35 17.03 -8.05
CA ASP A 53 -21.22 15.93 -7.59
C ASP A 53 -22.25 16.43 -6.56
N THR A 54 -23.49 15.90 -6.65
CA THR A 54 -24.58 16.27 -5.75
C THR A 54 -24.42 15.60 -4.38
N PRO A 55 -24.43 16.35 -3.26
CA PRO A 55 -24.44 15.76 -1.92
C PRO A 55 -25.62 14.81 -1.70
N LEU A 56 -25.40 13.74 -0.93
CA LEU A 56 -26.32 12.63 -0.60
C LEU A 56 -26.75 11.75 -1.79
N LYS A 57 -26.79 12.29 -3.01
CA LYS A 57 -27.15 11.56 -4.23
C LYS A 57 -25.94 10.94 -4.91
N ASP A 58 -24.88 11.71 -5.10
CA ASP A 58 -23.66 11.29 -5.78
C ASP A 58 -22.52 11.07 -4.78
N VAL A 59 -22.51 11.85 -3.69
CA VAL A 59 -21.48 11.76 -2.64
C VAL A 59 -22.10 11.81 -1.25
N GLN A 60 -21.73 10.87 -0.39
CA GLN A 60 -22.09 10.84 1.02
C GLN A 60 -20.80 10.87 1.86
N LEU A 61 -20.36 12.07 2.21
CA LEU A 61 -19.21 12.30 3.10
C LEU A 61 -19.64 12.08 4.55
N SER A 62 -18.97 11.17 5.23
CA SER A 62 -19.28 10.81 6.61
C SER A 62 -18.26 11.36 7.62
N LYS A 63 -17.02 11.67 7.21
CA LYS A 63 -16.04 12.35 8.09
C LYS A 63 -14.94 13.08 7.31
N ILE A 64 -14.50 14.22 7.84
CA ILE A 64 -13.26 14.91 7.44
C ILE A 64 -12.30 14.85 8.64
N ILE A 65 -11.05 14.48 8.39
CA ILE A 65 -10.00 14.41 9.40
C ILE A 65 -8.83 15.26 8.90
N PRO A 66 -8.70 16.51 9.34
CA PRO A 66 -7.49 17.30 9.11
C PRO A 66 -6.29 16.58 9.74
N LEU A 67 -5.22 16.39 8.97
CA LEU A 67 -4.06 15.64 9.42
C LEU A 67 -2.93 16.62 9.72
N ARG A 68 -2.83 17.00 11.00
CA ARG A 68 -1.83 17.95 11.51
C ARG A 68 -0.94 17.29 12.56
N ASP A 69 0.34 17.60 12.56
CA ASP A 69 1.27 17.28 13.65
C ASP A 69 1.13 18.29 14.79
N ASP A 70 1.86 18.08 15.89
CA ASP A 70 1.86 18.94 17.08
C ASP A 70 2.26 20.40 16.78
N ASN A 71 2.90 20.66 15.63
CA ASN A 71 3.32 21.97 15.16
C ASN A 71 2.36 22.55 14.09
N ASN A 72 1.16 21.97 13.96
CA ASN A 72 0.15 22.35 12.97
C ASN A 72 0.61 22.23 11.50
N ARG A 73 1.58 21.36 11.22
CA ARG A 73 2.05 21.02 9.86
C ARG A 73 1.36 19.74 9.41
N SER A 74 1.31 19.48 8.10
CA SER A 74 0.78 18.21 7.58
C SER A 74 1.53 17.02 8.18
N VAL A 75 0.83 15.93 8.47
CA VAL A 75 1.48 14.66 8.84
C VAL A 75 2.38 14.23 7.68
N SER A 76 3.64 13.92 7.96
CA SER A 76 4.62 13.66 6.90
C SER A 76 5.62 12.58 7.27
N GLY A 77 6.30 12.04 6.27
CA GLY A 77 7.44 11.17 6.45
C GLY A 77 8.29 11.09 5.19
N GLU A 78 9.53 10.65 5.34
CA GLU A 78 10.50 10.61 4.24
C GLU A 78 11.37 9.35 4.27
N ASN A 79 11.79 8.92 3.08
CA ASN A 79 12.92 8.01 2.90
C ASN A 79 14.08 8.75 2.21
N ARG A 80 15.06 8.01 1.67
CA ARG A 80 16.24 8.62 1.03
C ARG A 80 15.94 9.30 -0.32
N ALA A 81 14.73 9.20 -0.86
CA ALA A 81 14.38 9.67 -2.20
C ALA A 81 13.10 10.49 -2.29
N VAL A 82 12.15 10.30 -1.37
CA VAL A 82 10.87 10.99 -1.42
C VAL A 82 10.41 11.38 -0.03
N LYS A 83 9.81 12.58 0.05
CA LYS A 83 8.99 13.01 1.18
C LYS A 83 7.52 12.93 0.76
N ILE A 84 6.68 12.42 1.65
CA ILE A 84 5.23 12.40 1.50
C ILE A 84 4.62 13.25 2.60
N ASP A 85 3.83 14.26 2.23
CA ASP A 85 2.97 15.01 3.15
C ASP A 85 1.51 14.58 2.94
N ILE A 86 0.79 14.33 4.02
CA ILE A 86 -0.62 13.90 4.02
C ILE A 86 -1.44 15.01 4.68
N HIS A 87 -2.31 15.65 3.92
CA HIS A 87 -2.97 16.89 4.31
C HIS A 87 -4.30 16.63 5.01
N THR A 88 -5.13 15.74 4.46
CA THR A 88 -6.47 15.46 4.96
C THR A 88 -6.90 14.05 4.59
N ALA A 89 -7.61 13.39 5.50
CA ALA A 89 -8.32 12.15 5.24
C ALA A 89 -9.83 12.42 5.19
N TYR A 90 -10.48 11.92 4.14
CA TYR A 90 -11.92 12.01 3.95
C TYR A 90 -12.50 10.60 3.97
N LEU A 91 -13.61 10.42 4.68
CA LEU A 91 -14.33 9.16 4.69
C LEU A 91 -15.69 9.34 4.04
N PHE A 92 -16.01 8.48 3.07
CA PHE A 92 -17.28 8.50 2.34
C PHE A 92 -17.98 7.14 2.40
N ASP A 93 -19.30 7.16 2.52
CA ASP A 93 -20.13 5.96 2.41
C ASP A 93 -20.56 5.74 0.94
N ARG A 94 -20.64 6.85 0.18
CA ARG A 94 -20.92 6.90 -1.25
C ARG A 94 -20.00 7.92 -1.92
N LEU A 95 -19.43 7.56 -3.07
CA LEU A 95 -18.49 8.38 -3.82
C LEU A 95 -18.76 8.21 -5.32
N LYS A 96 -18.88 9.30 -6.07
CA LYS A 96 -19.15 9.30 -7.53
C LYS A 96 -20.35 8.42 -7.92
N GLY A 97 -21.41 8.45 -7.13
CA GLY A 97 -22.64 7.67 -7.34
C GLY A 97 -22.52 6.17 -6.99
N ILE A 98 -21.38 5.74 -6.44
CA ILE A 98 -21.11 4.34 -6.09
C ILE A 98 -21.11 4.20 -4.56
N ASN A 99 -21.90 3.25 -4.05
CA ASN A 99 -21.84 2.88 -2.64
C ASN A 99 -20.63 1.98 -2.39
N ALA A 100 -19.98 2.16 -1.25
CA ALA A 100 -19.04 1.15 -0.79
C ALA A 100 -19.78 -0.18 -0.54
N GLN A 101 -19.14 -1.30 -0.88
CA GLN A 101 -19.71 -2.64 -0.65
C GLN A 101 -20.05 -2.86 0.83
N HIS A 102 -20.89 -3.85 1.13
CA HIS A 102 -21.37 -4.14 2.50
C HIS A 102 -20.25 -4.15 3.55
N LYS A 103 -20.43 -3.40 4.66
CA LYS A 103 -19.44 -3.19 5.74
C LYS A 103 -18.11 -2.52 5.31
N LYS A 104 -18.07 -1.82 4.18
CA LYS A 104 -16.92 -1.03 3.75
C LYS A 104 -17.30 0.45 3.62
N ARG A 105 -16.28 1.30 3.49
CA ARG A 105 -16.40 2.73 3.18
C ARG A 105 -15.19 3.17 2.35
N PHE A 106 -15.29 4.30 1.68
CA PHE A 106 -14.14 4.91 1.01
C PHE A 106 -13.33 5.75 1.99
N LEU A 107 -12.01 5.60 1.95
CA LEU A 107 -11.05 6.53 2.53
C LEU A 107 -10.34 7.23 1.38
N VAL A 108 -10.39 8.55 1.33
CA VAL A 108 -9.63 9.36 0.37
C VAL A 108 -8.56 10.12 1.13
N LEU A 109 -7.30 9.96 0.72
CA LEU A 109 -6.18 10.73 1.24
C LEU A 109 -5.79 11.80 0.24
N ASP A 110 -5.69 13.04 0.72
CA ASP A 110 -5.08 14.18 0.02
C ASP A 110 -3.61 14.27 0.41
N LEU A 111 -2.72 14.19 -0.59
CA LEU A 111 -1.29 14.05 -0.35
C LEU A 111 -0.42 14.75 -1.42
N SER A 112 0.80 15.05 -1.02
CA SER A 112 1.84 15.57 -1.89
C SER A 112 3.14 14.78 -1.73
N LEU A 113 3.87 14.62 -2.84
CA LEU A 113 5.17 13.97 -2.88
C LEU A 113 6.23 14.94 -3.40
N GLU A 114 7.38 14.96 -2.74
CA GLU A 114 8.54 15.76 -3.11
C GLU A 114 9.76 14.88 -3.33
N ASN A 115 10.44 15.08 -4.46
CA ASN A 115 11.67 14.34 -4.81
C ASN A 115 12.87 14.90 -4.03
N LEU A 116 13.47 14.06 -3.19
CA LEU A 116 14.63 14.37 -2.35
C LEU A 116 15.98 13.90 -2.95
N LEU A 117 15.97 13.33 -4.16
CA LEU A 117 17.18 12.83 -4.79
C LEU A 117 18.18 13.96 -5.04
N LYS A 118 19.47 13.63 -4.92
CA LYS A 118 20.56 14.57 -5.18
C LYS A 118 21.03 14.46 -6.62
N ALA A 119 21.74 15.50 -7.06
CA ALA A 119 22.42 15.46 -8.35
C ALA A 119 23.41 14.29 -8.37
N GLN A 120 23.39 13.53 -9.46
CA GLN A 120 24.28 12.41 -9.67
C GLN A 120 24.45 12.17 -11.17
N LYS A 121 25.40 11.31 -11.54
CA LYS A 121 25.56 10.87 -12.92
C LYS A 121 24.33 10.07 -13.33
N VAL A 122 23.62 10.58 -14.31
CA VAL A 122 22.43 9.94 -14.90
C VAL A 122 22.67 9.64 -16.36
N VAL A 123 22.14 8.51 -16.80
CA VAL A 123 22.08 8.14 -18.20
C VAL A 123 20.81 8.74 -18.79
N VAL A 124 20.96 9.42 -19.92
CA VAL A 124 19.85 9.91 -20.73
C VAL A 124 19.56 8.86 -21.80
N LEU A 125 18.35 8.28 -21.75
CA LEU A 125 17.87 7.36 -22.79
C LEU A 125 17.32 8.15 -23.99
N GLU A 126 17.10 7.48 -25.13
CA GLU A 126 16.60 8.11 -26.36
C GLU A 126 15.22 8.79 -26.18
N ASP A 127 14.44 8.33 -25.20
CA ASP A 127 13.14 8.90 -24.81
C ASP A 127 13.26 10.15 -23.90
N GLY A 128 14.49 10.59 -23.58
CA GLY A 128 14.76 11.73 -22.72
C GLY A 128 14.67 11.46 -21.21
N SER A 129 14.32 10.23 -20.81
CA SER A 129 14.27 9.83 -19.40
C SER A 129 15.66 9.80 -18.77
N LYS A 130 15.72 10.16 -17.48
CA LYS A 130 16.98 10.29 -16.72
C LYS A 130 17.00 9.26 -15.60
N HIS A 131 17.89 8.28 -15.72
CA HIS A 131 18.05 7.22 -14.73
C HIS A 131 19.43 7.27 -14.07
N PRO A 132 19.54 6.99 -12.75
CA PRO A 132 20.83 6.79 -12.10
C PRO A 132 21.69 5.80 -12.90
N SER A 133 22.95 6.14 -13.20
CA SER A 133 23.82 5.25 -13.96
C SER A 133 24.05 3.90 -13.26
N SER A 134 23.92 3.86 -11.94
CA SER A 134 24.02 2.65 -11.11
C SER A 134 22.89 1.65 -11.29
N TRP A 135 21.79 2.01 -11.97
CA TRP A 135 20.67 1.11 -12.25
C TRP A 135 20.89 0.24 -13.50
N LEU A 136 21.92 0.53 -14.30
CA LEU A 136 22.23 -0.23 -15.51
C LEU A 136 23.20 -1.36 -15.18
N ASN A 137 22.76 -2.60 -15.41
CA ASN A 137 23.59 -3.80 -15.20
C ASN A 137 24.72 -3.97 -16.25
N LYS A 138 24.79 -3.12 -17.28
CA LYS A 138 25.85 -3.11 -18.30
C LYS A 138 26.14 -1.67 -18.74
N SER A 139 27.42 -1.28 -18.76
CA SER A 139 27.87 -0.07 -19.44
C SER A 139 27.70 -0.27 -20.96
N ASN A 140 27.01 0.67 -21.61
CA ASN A 140 26.96 0.75 -23.07
C ASN A 140 27.54 2.12 -23.44
N ASP A 141 28.53 2.14 -24.34
CA ASP A 141 29.26 3.35 -24.74
C ASP A 141 28.38 4.35 -25.51
N SER A 142 27.16 3.97 -25.88
CA SER A 142 26.16 4.85 -26.51
C SER A 142 25.37 5.72 -25.53
N TYR A 143 25.48 5.52 -24.22
CA TYR A 143 24.72 6.29 -23.25
C TYR A 143 25.37 7.65 -22.92
N LYS A 144 24.68 8.73 -23.26
CA LYS A 144 25.06 10.08 -22.83
C LYS A 144 24.84 10.21 -21.32
N THR A 145 25.93 10.35 -20.58
CA THR A 145 25.88 10.59 -19.12
C THR A 145 25.95 12.09 -18.84
N ILE A 146 24.98 12.61 -18.09
CA ILE A 146 24.97 13.99 -17.61
C ILE A 146 24.90 14.01 -16.08
N GLU A 147 25.31 15.11 -15.47
CA GLU A 147 25.03 15.36 -14.06
C GLU A 147 23.65 16.00 -13.93
N ALA A 148 22.72 15.31 -13.27
CA ALA A 148 21.38 15.83 -13.02
C ALA A 148 20.76 15.17 -11.79
N ILE A 149 19.72 15.80 -11.24
CA ILE A 149 18.83 15.13 -10.29
C ILE A 149 17.91 14.21 -11.11
N PRO A 150 17.88 12.90 -10.87
CA PRO A 150 16.97 11.99 -11.55
C PRO A 150 15.52 12.17 -11.09
N THR A 151 14.58 11.81 -11.95
CA THR A 151 13.17 11.66 -11.59
C THR A 151 13.01 10.48 -10.62
N TYR A 152 12.30 10.69 -9.51
CA TYR A 152 11.94 9.59 -8.62
C TYR A 152 10.76 8.82 -9.21
N LYS A 153 10.88 7.49 -9.28
CA LYS A 153 9.90 6.61 -9.92
C LYS A 153 9.41 5.54 -8.95
N ILE A 154 8.09 5.52 -8.73
CA ILE A 154 7.40 4.36 -8.17
C ILE A 154 6.84 3.57 -9.35
N PRO A 155 7.33 2.35 -9.64
CA PRO A 155 6.99 1.65 -10.88
C PRO A 155 5.55 1.13 -10.89
N ASN A 156 4.96 0.86 -9.71
CA ASN A 156 3.57 0.46 -9.61
C ASN A 156 3.00 0.80 -8.23
N LEU A 157 2.26 1.89 -8.12
CA LEU A 157 1.75 2.44 -6.87
C LEU A 157 0.83 1.45 -6.14
N LYS A 158 -0.02 0.66 -6.83
CA LYS A 158 -0.86 -0.38 -6.22
C LYS A 158 -0.05 -1.49 -5.52
N ARG A 159 1.24 -1.62 -5.85
CA ARG A 159 2.15 -2.63 -5.30
C ARG A 159 3.17 -2.07 -4.32
N HIS A 160 3.24 -0.75 -4.18
CA HIS A 160 4.26 -0.08 -3.38
C HIS A 160 3.65 0.84 -2.33
N LEU A 161 2.39 1.28 -2.47
CA LEU A 161 1.75 2.21 -1.53
C LEU A 161 0.44 1.62 -1.00
N PHE A 162 0.32 1.53 0.32
CA PHE A 162 -0.82 0.91 1.00
C PHE A 162 -1.24 1.71 2.22
N VAL A 163 -2.52 1.64 2.57
CA VAL A 163 -2.99 2.03 3.90
C VAL A 163 -3.22 0.81 4.77
N ARG A 164 -3.04 0.95 6.08
CA ARG A 164 -3.51 -0.03 7.07
C ARG A 164 -4.46 0.66 8.03
N VAL A 165 -5.61 0.03 8.26
CA VAL A 165 -6.57 0.45 9.30
C VAL A 165 -6.42 -0.50 10.48
N ASN A 166 -6.36 0.03 11.69
CA ASN A 166 -6.27 -0.72 12.93
C ASN A 166 -5.07 -1.68 13.03
N ASN A 167 -3.98 -1.38 12.32
CA ASN A 167 -2.81 -2.25 12.16
C ASN A 167 -3.17 -3.64 11.58
N GLU A 168 -4.26 -3.72 10.82
CA GLU A 168 -4.66 -4.92 10.09
C GLU A 168 -3.93 -4.99 8.73
N HIS A 169 -4.58 -5.61 7.74
CA HIS A 169 -4.05 -5.84 6.41
C HIS A 169 -3.83 -4.56 5.61
N GLU A 170 -3.06 -4.70 4.54
CA GLU A 170 -2.75 -3.63 3.61
C GLU A 170 -3.81 -3.48 2.54
N ILE A 171 -4.18 -2.23 2.31
CA ILE A 171 -5.23 -1.86 1.39
C ILE A 171 -4.59 -0.97 0.32
N PRO A 172 -4.51 -1.41 -0.95
CA PRO A 172 -4.03 -0.58 -2.04
C PRO A 172 -5.10 0.46 -2.42
N PHE A 173 -4.70 1.49 -3.18
CA PHE A 173 -5.68 2.41 -3.73
C PHE A 173 -6.56 1.73 -4.78
N GLU A 174 -7.77 2.25 -4.97
CA GLU A 174 -8.82 1.72 -5.83
C GLU A 174 -9.03 2.56 -7.08
N SER A 175 -9.54 1.95 -8.14
CA SER A 175 -9.72 2.60 -9.44
C SER A 175 -10.70 3.78 -9.42
N ILE A 176 -11.56 3.88 -8.39
CA ILE A 176 -12.41 5.07 -8.17
C ILE A 176 -11.59 6.35 -7.98
N THR A 177 -10.30 6.23 -7.62
CA THR A 177 -9.36 7.36 -7.57
C THR A 177 -9.39 8.19 -8.85
N TRP A 178 -9.43 7.56 -10.01
CA TRP A 178 -9.39 8.23 -11.31
C TRP A 178 -10.66 9.03 -11.64
N ALA A 179 -11.75 8.77 -10.94
CA ALA A 179 -12.99 9.53 -11.07
C ALA A 179 -13.01 10.79 -10.20
N LEU A 180 -11.99 11.02 -9.37
CA LEU A 180 -11.86 12.20 -8.52
C LEU A 180 -11.26 13.38 -9.29
N GLU A 181 -11.40 14.59 -8.77
CA GLU A 181 -11.03 15.82 -9.51
C GLU A 181 -9.52 15.94 -9.76
N LYS A 182 -8.70 15.53 -8.80
CA LYS A 182 -7.23 15.67 -8.87
C LYS A 182 -6.54 14.36 -8.49
N PRO A 183 -6.73 13.29 -9.28
CA PRO A 183 -6.15 12.00 -8.96
C PRO A 183 -4.63 12.12 -8.98
N LEU A 184 -3.95 11.46 -8.02
CA LEU A 184 -2.48 11.52 -7.95
C LEU A 184 -1.80 10.88 -9.17
N VAL A 185 -2.45 9.87 -9.74
CA VAL A 185 -2.04 9.14 -10.95
C VAL A 185 -3.13 9.25 -12.01
N GLU A 186 -2.72 9.29 -13.28
CA GLU A 186 -3.63 9.35 -14.41
C GLU A 186 -4.41 8.04 -14.60
N VAL A 187 -5.48 8.09 -15.39
CA VAL A 187 -6.33 6.92 -15.69
C VAL A 187 -5.49 5.79 -16.26
N ASP A 188 -5.68 4.57 -15.75
CA ASP A 188 -4.92 3.36 -16.11
C ASP A 188 -3.41 3.42 -15.87
N GLU A 189 -2.90 4.52 -15.30
CA GLU A 189 -1.52 4.63 -14.87
C GLU A 189 -1.33 4.13 -13.44
N TYR A 190 -0.36 3.24 -13.31
CA TYR A 190 0.08 2.74 -12.01
C TYR A 190 1.48 3.23 -11.66
N GLN A 191 2.20 3.81 -12.61
CA GLN A 191 3.49 4.42 -12.35
C GLN A 191 3.31 5.83 -11.78
N LEU A 192 4.08 6.17 -10.74
CA LEU A 192 4.16 7.54 -10.26
C LEU A 192 5.56 8.10 -10.52
N LEU A 193 5.61 9.26 -11.17
CA LEU A 193 6.82 10.02 -11.42
C LEU A 193 6.78 11.31 -10.59
N VAL A 194 7.88 11.59 -9.89
CA VAL A 194 8.09 12.82 -9.14
C VAL A 194 9.32 13.52 -9.69
N GLU A 195 9.09 14.57 -10.49
CA GLU A 195 10.15 15.29 -11.17
C GLU A 195 11.03 16.07 -10.18
N PRO A 196 12.33 16.25 -10.48
CA PRO A 196 13.23 17.02 -9.65
C PRO A 196 12.70 18.42 -9.33
N LYS A 197 12.82 18.84 -8.07
CA LYS A 197 12.40 20.18 -7.60
C LYS A 197 10.92 20.50 -7.83
N THR A 198 10.09 19.48 -8.05
CA THR A 198 8.64 19.63 -8.18
C THR A 198 7.93 18.88 -7.06
N LYS A 199 6.71 19.32 -6.75
CA LYS A 199 5.78 18.57 -5.91
C LYS A 199 4.69 17.97 -6.79
N LYS A 200 4.44 16.67 -6.62
CA LYS A 200 3.30 15.98 -7.23
C LYS A 200 2.19 15.91 -6.19
N GLU A 201 1.07 16.57 -6.46
CA GLU A 201 -0.08 16.66 -5.57
C GLU A 201 -1.30 15.95 -6.15
N GLY A 202 -2.10 15.32 -5.30
CA GLY A 202 -3.37 14.74 -5.70
C GLY A 202 -3.95 13.84 -4.62
N VAL A 203 -4.98 13.09 -5.02
CA VAL A 203 -5.72 12.23 -4.11
C VAL A 203 -5.60 10.76 -4.49
N LEU A 204 -5.69 9.89 -3.48
CA LEU A 204 -5.84 8.45 -3.64
C LEU A 204 -7.03 7.97 -2.82
N ALA A 205 -7.90 7.16 -3.44
CA ALA A 205 -9.05 6.55 -2.79
C ALA A 205 -8.76 5.08 -2.47
N PHE A 206 -9.20 4.63 -1.29
CA PHE A 206 -9.06 3.28 -0.77
C PHE A 206 -10.42 2.78 -0.32
N VAL A 207 -10.67 1.48 -0.39
CA VAL A 207 -11.87 0.86 0.18
C VAL A 207 -11.50 0.17 1.48
N VAL A 208 -11.91 0.75 2.60
CA VAL A 208 -11.53 0.31 3.95
C VAL A 208 -12.72 -0.27 4.73
N PRO A 209 -12.49 -1.11 5.74
CA PRO A 209 -13.57 -1.61 6.61
C PRO A 209 -14.33 -0.46 7.28
N ASN A 210 -15.66 -0.57 7.32
CA ASN A 210 -16.51 0.38 8.03
C ASN A 210 -16.55 0.04 9.54
N GLN A 211 -15.45 0.35 10.21
CA GLN A 211 -15.29 0.16 11.65
C GLN A 211 -14.61 1.38 12.28
N PRO A 212 -14.69 1.58 13.61
CA PRO A 212 -13.95 2.62 14.29
C PRO A 212 -12.43 2.54 13.99
N ILE A 213 -11.86 3.65 13.52
CA ILE A 213 -10.43 3.76 13.21
C ILE A 213 -9.68 4.14 14.49
N LYS A 214 -9.04 3.15 15.11
CA LYS A 214 -8.11 3.29 16.25
C LYS A 214 -6.69 3.58 15.78
N SER A 215 -6.31 3.07 14.61
CA SER A 215 -5.09 3.48 13.92
C SER A 215 -5.26 3.53 12.41
N LEU A 216 -4.49 4.41 11.77
CA LEU A 216 -4.40 4.56 10.32
C LEU A 216 -2.94 4.86 9.98
N SER A 217 -2.40 4.22 8.96
CA SER A 217 -1.03 4.48 8.51
C SER A 217 -0.88 4.30 7.01
N LEU A 218 0.06 5.04 6.43
CA LEU A 218 0.47 4.92 5.03
C LEU A 218 1.83 4.24 4.96
N HIS A 219 1.97 3.27 4.06
CA HIS A 219 3.16 2.45 3.91
C HIS A 219 3.65 2.53 2.46
N LEU A 220 4.87 3.00 2.26
CA LEU A 220 5.59 2.99 0.98
C LEU A 220 6.72 1.96 1.03
N TYR A 221 6.64 0.97 0.16
CA TYR A 221 7.65 -0.06 -0.02
C TYR A 221 8.59 0.32 -1.14
N ASP A 222 9.78 0.81 -0.77
CA ASP A 222 10.86 1.10 -1.69
C ASP A 222 12.13 0.36 -1.28
N THR A 223 12.56 -0.60 -2.08
CA THR A 223 13.79 -1.38 -1.82
C THR A 223 15.06 -0.63 -2.21
N ALA A 224 14.98 0.34 -3.12
CA ALA A 224 16.13 1.11 -3.57
C ALA A 224 16.51 2.18 -2.54
N TYR A 225 15.51 2.87 -1.99
CA TYR A 225 15.71 4.05 -1.13
C TYR A 225 15.24 3.86 0.32
N GLY A 226 14.67 2.69 0.62
CA GLY A 226 14.22 2.30 1.96
C GLY A 226 12.73 2.54 2.13
N HIS A 227 12.09 1.65 2.88
CA HIS A 227 10.66 1.73 3.15
C HIS A 227 10.33 2.95 4.02
N LEU A 228 9.10 3.42 3.90
CA LEU A 228 8.56 4.57 4.60
C LEU A 228 7.22 4.20 5.21
N ASP A 229 7.13 4.26 6.53
CA ASP A 229 5.90 4.03 7.29
C ASP A 229 5.50 5.35 7.96
N ILE A 230 4.31 5.85 7.64
CA ILE A 230 3.78 7.11 8.18
C ILE A 230 2.57 6.78 9.07
N PRO A 231 2.68 6.88 10.40
CA PRO A 231 1.51 6.84 11.26
C PRO A 231 0.65 8.09 11.00
N ILE A 232 -0.61 7.89 10.61
CA ILE A 232 -1.57 8.98 10.37
C ILE A 232 -2.44 9.19 11.60
N ILE A 233 -2.97 8.10 12.17
CA ILE A 233 -3.79 8.09 13.39
C ILE A 233 -3.27 6.95 14.27
N GLY A 234 -3.12 7.21 15.57
CA GLY A 234 -2.72 6.19 16.54
C GLY A 234 -1.31 5.62 16.31
N LYS A 235 -0.99 4.53 17.00
CA LYS A 235 0.35 3.92 17.02
C LYS A 235 0.46 2.74 16.05
N LEU A 236 1.62 2.65 15.38
CA LEU A 236 2.03 1.48 14.60
C LEU A 236 2.39 0.32 15.52
N LYS A 237 1.84 -0.87 15.28
CA LYS A 237 2.12 -2.07 16.09
C LYS A 237 3.48 -2.71 15.80
N ARG A 238 3.89 -2.79 14.53
CA ARG A 238 5.20 -3.32 14.12
C ARG A 238 6.10 -2.16 13.70
N THR A 239 7.31 -2.12 14.23
CA THR A 239 8.29 -1.07 13.92
C THR A 239 9.16 -1.49 12.74
N ARG A 240 9.63 -0.52 11.96
CA ARG A 240 10.60 -0.70 10.85
C ARG A 240 11.79 -1.59 11.22
N GLN A 241 12.25 -1.55 12.47
CA GLN A 241 13.35 -2.37 12.99
C GLN A 241 13.08 -3.89 12.96
N GLU A 242 11.83 -4.32 13.05
CA GLU A 242 11.47 -5.75 12.96
C GLU A 242 11.53 -6.24 11.52
N ILE A 243 11.14 -5.39 10.56
CA ILE A 243 11.16 -5.70 9.12
C ILE A 243 12.61 -5.75 8.60
N GLU A 244 13.47 -4.84 9.05
CA GLU A 244 14.88 -4.79 8.64
C GLU A 244 15.67 -6.05 9.04
N LYS A 245 15.23 -6.76 10.09
CA LYS A 245 15.82 -8.05 10.52
C LYS A 245 15.38 -9.23 9.65
N LEU A 246 14.36 -9.09 8.81
CA LEU A 246 13.89 -10.17 7.96
C LEU A 246 14.84 -10.39 6.77
N PRO A 247 15.00 -11.64 6.30
CA PRO A 247 15.84 -11.95 5.15
C PRO A 247 15.44 -11.16 3.90
N GLN A 248 16.38 -10.42 3.30
CA GLN A 248 16.14 -9.64 2.07
C GLN A 248 16.07 -10.51 0.80
N LYS A 249 16.66 -11.71 0.83
CA LYS A 249 16.54 -12.70 -0.24
C LYS A 249 15.58 -13.80 0.20
N GLY A 250 14.64 -14.16 -0.68
CA GLY A 250 13.79 -15.31 -0.47
C GLY A 250 14.61 -16.59 -0.38
N PHE A 251 14.19 -17.49 0.51
CA PHE A 251 14.66 -18.86 0.56
C PHE A 251 14.21 -19.64 -0.67
N THR A 252 14.93 -20.71 -1.00
CA THR A 252 14.63 -21.59 -2.14
C THR A 252 13.31 -22.34 -1.98
N LYS A 253 12.88 -22.62 -0.75
CA LYS A 253 11.58 -23.24 -0.47
C LYS A 253 10.51 -22.19 -0.22
N LEU A 254 9.41 -22.29 -0.96
CA LEU A 254 8.32 -21.32 -0.92
C LEU A 254 7.71 -21.14 0.48
N GLY A 255 7.50 -22.23 1.23
CA GLY A 255 6.94 -22.21 2.60
C GLY A 255 7.87 -21.64 3.68
N GLU A 256 9.12 -21.33 3.33
CA GLU A 256 10.05 -20.60 4.21
C GLU A 256 9.90 -19.08 4.03
N ASN A 257 9.37 -18.63 2.88
CA ASN A 257 9.14 -17.21 2.58
C ASN A 257 7.83 -16.68 3.13
N PHE A 258 6.82 -17.54 3.30
CA PHE A 258 5.55 -17.19 3.92
C PHE A 258 4.96 -18.33 4.72
N ALA A 259 4.12 -18.01 5.71
CA ALA A 259 3.24 -18.97 6.38
C ALA A 259 1.80 -18.76 5.93
N LEU A 260 1.09 -19.86 5.71
CA LEU A 260 -0.35 -19.89 5.46
C LEU A 260 -0.99 -20.67 6.61
N LYS A 261 -2.02 -20.09 7.23
CA LYS A 261 -2.79 -20.72 8.30
C LYS A 261 -4.26 -20.65 7.95
N ILE A 262 -4.98 -21.76 8.07
CA ILE A 262 -6.45 -21.77 8.01
C ILE A 262 -6.94 -21.36 9.38
N GLU A 263 -7.72 -20.30 9.44
CA GLU A 263 -8.34 -19.78 10.67
C GLU A 263 -9.75 -20.34 10.87
N SER A 264 -10.51 -20.48 9.77
CA SER A 264 -11.87 -21.00 9.82
C SER A 264 -12.25 -21.71 8.51
N GLU A 265 -13.26 -22.57 8.61
CA GLU A 265 -13.88 -23.27 7.48
C GLU A 265 -15.40 -23.15 7.63
N VAL A 266 -16.08 -22.68 6.60
CA VAL A 266 -17.54 -22.48 6.59
C VAL A 266 -18.13 -23.00 5.29
N LEU A 267 -19.14 -23.85 5.39
CA LEU A 267 -19.91 -24.33 4.25
C LEU A 267 -21.13 -23.44 4.01
N GLN A 268 -21.33 -22.97 2.77
CA GLN A 268 -22.46 -22.11 2.40
C GLN A 268 -23.04 -22.49 1.03
N GLU A 269 -24.36 -22.51 0.93
CA GLU A 269 -25.06 -22.76 -0.34
C GLU A 269 -25.06 -21.52 -1.27
N GLN A 270 -24.74 -20.34 -0.73
CA GLN A 270 -24.79 -19.07 -1.46
C GLN A 270 -23.71 -18.11 -0.97
N ILE A 271 -23.09 -17.38 -1.91
CA ILE A 271 -22.18 -16.27 -1.64
C ILE A 271 -22.69 -15.02 -2.37
N GLY A 272 -23.04 -13.98 -1.62
CA GLY A 272 -23.67 -12.79 -2.18
C GLY A 272 -24.98 -13.16 -2.90
N GLU A 273 -25.09 -12.84 -4.18
CA GLU A 273 -26.25 -13.18 -5.03
C GLU A 273 -26.06 -14.51 -5.77
N THR A 274 -24.90 -15.16 -5.66
CA THR A 274 -24.58 -16.37 -6.42
C THR A 274 -24.84 -17.62 -5.59
N LYS A 275 -25.75 -18.47 -6.05
CA LYS A 275 -26.01 -19.79 -5.48
C LYS A 275 -25.02 -20.83 -6.00
N ALA A 276 -24.69 -21.81 -5.17
CA ALA A 276 -23.97 -23.00 -5.60
C ALA A 276 -24.81 -23.78 -6.62
N LYS A 277 -24.14 -24.56 -7.47
CA LYS A 277 -24.82 -25.45 -8.41
C LYS A 277 -25.57 -26.55 -7.66
N GLU A 278 -26.52 -27.19 -8.33
CA GLU A 278 -27.25 -28.35 -7.80
C GLU A 278 -26.25 -29.41 -7.30
N GLU A 279 -26.49 -29.90 -6.08
CA GLU A 279 -25.61 -30.83 -5.35
C GLU A 279 -24.20 -30.31 -4.97
N ALA A 280 -23.94 -29.01 -5.10
CA ALA A 280 -22.69 -28.37 -4.68
C ALA A 280 -22.89 -27.45 -3.47
N ILE A 281 -21.82 -27.27 -2.69
CA ILE A 281 -21.75 -26.28 -1.61
C ILE A 281 -20.44 -25.50 -1.73
N PHE A 282 -20.46 -24.21 -1.42
CA PHE A 282 -19.23 -23.46 -1.28
C PHE A 282 -18.56 -23.82 0.03
N ASN A 283 -17.28 -24.17 -0.05
CA ASN A 283 -16.41 -24.27 1.10
C ASN A 283 -15.55 -22.99 1.18
N ILE A 284 -15.84 -22.15 2.17
CA ILE A 284 -15.16 -20.88 2.40
C ILE A 284 -14.12 -21.09 3.49
N LEU A 285 -12.86 -20.86 3.14
CA LEU A 285 -11.73 -20.93 4.06
C LEU A 285 -11.24 -19.51 4.36
N ASP A 286 -11.30 -19.12 5.63
CA ASP A 286 -10.58 -17.94 6.09
C ASP A 286 -9.13 -18.33 6.34
N ILE A 287 -8.20 -17.65 5.68
CA ILE A 287 -6.78 -17.92 5.81
C ILE A 287 -6.01 -16.66 6.19
N THR A 288 -5.03 -16.85 7.06
CA THR A 288 -4.00 -15.86 7.34
C THR A 288 -2.76 -16.15 6.50
N LEU A 289 -2.19 -15.14 5.87
CA LEU A 289 -0.97 -15.21 5.08
C LEU A 289 0.09 -14.26 5.63
N GLU A 290 1.16 -14.82 6.21
CA GLU A 290 2.26 -14.07 6.81
C GLU A 290 3.53 -14.13 5.96
N SER A 291 4.07 -12.98 5.55
CA SER A 291 5.38 -12.85 4.90
C SER A 291 6.49 -12.94 5.95
N LYS A 292 7.52 -13.75 5.68
CA LYS A 292 8.69 -13.97 6.55
C LYS A 292 9.97 -13.34 6.01
N VAL A 293 9.88 -12.54 4.94
CA VAL A 293 11.02 -11.95 4.25
C VAL A 293 10.86 -10.45 4.14
N ASN A 294 11.98 -9.75 4.00
CA ASN A 294 12.03 -8.33 3.66
C ASN A 294 11.98 -8.13 2.14
N ALA A 295 10.96 -8.69 1.50
CA ALA A 295 10.72 -8.56 0.07
C ALA A 295 9.22 -8.56 -0.23
N LEU A 296 8.83 -7.86 -1.31
CA LEU A 296 7.48 -7.90 -1.83
C LEU A 296 7.21 -9.29 -2.47
N LEU A 297 6.37 -10.10 -1.84
CA LEU A 297 5.97 -11.40 -2.35
C LEU A 297 4.75 -11.26 -3.25
N LYS A 298 4.96 -11.38 -4.55
CA LYS A 298 3.87 -11.45 -5.52
C LYS A 298 3.38 -12.88 -5.61
N ILE A 299 2.09 -13.08 -5.34
CA ILE A 299 1.44 -14.37 -5.42
C ILE A 299 0.31 -14.26 -6.44
N ASP A 300 0.26 -15.24 -7.34
CA ASP A 300 -0.88 -15.49 -8.22
C ASP A 300 -1.66 -16.66 -7.60
N PRO A 301 -2.76 -16.39 -6.85
CA PRO A 301 -3.50 -17.43 -6.14
C PRO A 301 -3.96 -18.55 -7.08
N THR A 302 -4.40 -18.20 -8.28
CA THR A 302 -4.93 -19.16 -9.27
C THR A 302 -3.92 -20.19 -9.73
N LYS A 303 -2.61 -19.89 -9.60
CA LYS A 303 -1.52 -20.78 -10.00
C LYS A 303 -0.81 -21.46 -8.83
N ARG A 304 -1.16 -21.11 -7.59
CA ARG A 304 -0.36 -21.47 -6.40
C ARG A 304 -1.19 -21.97 -5.24
N ILE A 305 -2.48 -21.69 -5.19
CA ILE A 305 -3.37 -22.06 -4.09
C ILE A 305 -4.40 -23.07 -4.60
N PHE A 306 -4.38 -24.24 -3.99
CA PHE A 306 -5.30 -25.34 -4.27
C PHE A 306 -5.76 -25.97 -2.96
N LEU A 307 -7.04 -26.32 -2.88
CA LEU A 307 -7.56 -27.15 -1.80
C LEU A 307 -7.35 -28.62 -2.17
N LYS A 308 -6.59 -29.34 -1.35
CA LYS A 308 -6.39 -30.77 -1.49
C LYS A 308 -7.34 -31.51 -0.55
N ILE A 309 -8.26 -32.31 -1.09
CA ILE A 309 -9.16 -33.16 -0.32
C ILE A 309 -8.73 -34.62 -0.50
N GLN A 310 -8.30 -35.25 0.58
CA GLN A 310 -7.95 -36.67 0.57
C GLN A 310 -9.23 -37.52 0.55
N SER A 311 -9.30 -38.50 -0.33
CA SER A 311 -10.43 -39.43 -0.41
C SER A 311 -9.97 -40.87 -0.62
N LYS A 312 -10.87 -41.84 -0.37
CA LYS A 312 -10.63 -43.27 -0.65
C LYS A 312 -10.38 -43.56 -2.13
N LYS A 313 -10.76 -42.66 -3.05
CA LYS A 313 -10.57 -42.81 -4.50
C LYS A 313 -9.36 -42.03 -5.03
N GLY A 314 -8.55 -41.45 -4.14
CA GLY A 314 -7.44 -40.57 -4.48
C GLY A 314 -7.67 -39.13 -4.04
N ASP A 315 -6.64 -38.31 -4.20
CA ASP A 315 -6.65 -36.92 -3.79
C ASP A 315 -7.35 -36.05 -4.85
N TYR A 316 -8.36 -35.28 -4.42
CA TYR A 316 -8.96 -34.23 -5.25
C TYR A 316 -8.21 -32.92 -5.03
N ILE A 317 -7.87 -32.25 -6.13
CA ILE A 317 -7.22 -30.93 -6.11
C ILE A 317 -8.21 -29.93 -6.71
N ILE A 318 -8.67 -29.00 -5.90
CA ILE A 318 -9.68 -28.00 -6.27
C ILE A 318 -9.00 -26.63 -6.38
N PRO A 319 -9.04 -25.96 -7.54
CA PRO A 319 -8.49 -24.61 -7.68
C PRO A 319 -9.36 -23.58 -6.95
N THR A 320 -8.79 -22.42 -6.63
CA THR A 320 -9.57 -21.33 -6.04
C THR A 320 -10.66 -20.84 -7.01
N HIS A 321 -11.89 -20.76 -6.52
CA HIS A 321 -13.04 -20.41 -7.35
C HIS A 321 -13.07 -18.90 -7.67
N PRO A 322 -13.41 -18.46 -8.89
CA PRO A 322 -13.46 -17.03 -9.27
C PRO A 322 -14.35 -16.17 -8.38
N ILE A 323 -15.39 -16.76 -7.78
CA ILE A 323 -16.31 -16.10 -6.87
C ILE A 323 -15.63 -15.45 -5.67
N THR A 324 -14.44 -15.92 -5.29
CA THR A 324 -13.70 -15.29 -4.19
C THR A 324 -13.36 -13.84 -4.52
N THR A 325 -13.30 -13.43 -5.80
CA THR A 325 -13.19 -11.99 -6.17
C THR A 325 -14.30 -11.11 -5.61
N ALA A 326 -15.49 -11.67 -5.35
CA ALA A 326 -16.61 -10.96 -4.75
C ALA A 326 -16.52 -10.90 -3.21
N LEU A 327 -15.66 -11.72 -2.60
CA LEU A 327 -15.44 -11.73 -1.16
C LEU A 327 -14.42 -10.64 -0.76
N PRO A 328 -14.59 -10.00 0.42
CA PRO A 328 -13.56 -9.16 1.00
C PRO A 328 -12.22 -9.92 1.07
N MET A 329 -11.14 -9.32 0.56
CA MET A 329 -9.81 -9.95 0.49
C MET A 329 -9.77 -11.29 -0.27
N GLY A 330 -10.67 -11.47 -1.23
CA GLY A 330 -10.73 -12.62 -2.11
C GLY A 330 -9.42 -13.04 -2.75
N LEU A 331 -9.03 -14.30 -2.52
CA LEU A 331 -7.85 -14.90 -3.12
C LEU A 331 -8.11 -15.40 -4.55
N TYR A 332 -8.20 -14.47 -5.50
CA TYR A 332 -8.26 -14.83 -6.93
C TYR A 332 -7.42 -13.93 -7.81
N LYS A 333 -7.35 -12.64 -7.47
CA LYS A 333 -6.49 -11.69 -8.17
C LYS A 333 -5.06 -11.79 -7.64
N ASN A 334 -4.09 -11.35 -8.46
CA ASN A 334 -2.71 -11.23 -8.03
C ASN A 334 -2.63 -10.36 -6.77
N ILE A 335 -2.04 -10.92 -5.72
CA ILE A 335 -1.80 -10.21 -4.46
C ILE A 335 -0.29 -9.96 -4.32
N ALA A 336 0.05 -8.89 -3.60
CA ALA A 336 1.41 -8.62 -3.20
C ALA A 336 1.45 -8.53 -1.68
N LEU A 337 2.18 -9.44 -1.03
CA LEU A 337 2.43 -9.36 0.41
C LEU A 337 3.67 -8.54 0.61
N THR A 338 3.59 -7.55 1.48
CA THR A 338 4.73 -6.72 1.76
C THR A 338 5.66 -7.38 2.78
N PRO A 339 6.89 -6.88 2.89
CA PRO A 339 7.84 -7.27 3.92
C PRO A 339 7.22 -7.45 5.31
N GLY A 340 7.25 -8.68 5.84
CA GLY A 340 6.78 -8.97 7.19
C GLY A 340 5.27 -8.78 7.42
N SER A 341 4.45 -8.66 6.38
CA SER A 341 3.00 -8.48 6.52
C SER A 341 2.32 -9.73 7.06
N LYS A 342 1.23 -9.56 7.82
CA LYS A 342 0.30 -10.64 8.18
C LYS A 342 -1.09 -10.21 7.72
N ASN A 343 -1.63 -10.89 6.71
CA ASN A 343 -2.88 -10.55 6.04
C ASN A 343 -3.96 -11.60 6.28
#